data_AF-A0A211ZU23-F1
#
_entry.id   AF-A0A211ZU23-F1
#
_cell.length_a   1.000
_cell.length_b   1.000
_cell.length_c   1.000
_cell.angle_alpha   90.00
_cell.angle_beta   90.00
_cell.angle_gamma   90.00
#
_symmetry.space_group_name_H-M   'P 1'
#
loop_
_entity.id
_entity.type
_entity.pdbx_description
1 polymer ?
#
loop_
_entity_poly.entity_id
_entity_poly.type
_entity_poly.pdbx_seq_one_letter_code
_entity_poly.pdbx_strand_id
1 'polypeptide(L)'
;MANVSIDGYVSKTISDICRNLNDDSLNHCAHFVSHVLGIQFGYTCSAQSGKSLSPSANIRVQELFARCPTVAEWDDTAAKSKTLLVFVTKKGNLVDLKTKTFGNIPKKHVGVLWRDNIYHYSNSAGQVMKQAPADFFTRMAGAYGPLQKFTGTLPVEVGNQLV
;
A
#
# COMPACT_ATOMS: atom_id res chain seq x y z
N MET A 1 4.86 20.38 -12.82
CA MET A 1 5.07 18.94 -12.56
C MET A 1 3.82 18.22 -13.04
N ALA A 2 3.95 17.26 -13.96
CA ALA A 2 2.78 16.56 -14.49
C ALA A 2 2.14 15.73 -13.36
N ASN A 3 0.89 16.03 -13.04
CA ASN A 3 0.10 15.25 -12.10
C ASN A 3 -0.14 13.87 -12.72
N VAL A 4 0.52 12.83 -12.20
CA VAL A 4 0.33 11.45 -12.68
C VAL A 4 -0.91 10.88 -12.01
N SER A 5 -1.95 10.64 -12.79
CA SER A 5 -3.12 9.91 -12.32
C SER A 5 -2.70 8.48 -11.92
N ILE A 6 -3.21 7.99 -10.78
CA ILE A 6 -2.92 6.63 -10.28
C ILE A 6 -3.32 5.53 -11.30
N ASP A 7 -4.28 5.82 -12.18
CA ASP A 7 -4.65 4.96 -13.31
C ASP A 7 -3.47 4.67 -14.25
N GLY A 8 -2.53 5.61 -14.41
CA GLY A 8 -1.34 5.45 -15.24
C GLY A 8 -0.30 4.47 -14.67
N TYR A 9 -0.55 3.90 -13.49
CA TYR A 9 0.27 2.83 -12.92
C TYR A 9 -0.29 1.44 -13.19
N VAL A 10 -1.55 1.30 -13.60
CA VAL A 10 -2.15 -0.02 -13.85
C VAL A 10 -1.33 -0.80 -14.87
N SER A 11 -1.13 -2.09 -14.61
CA SER A 11 -0.29 -2.99 -15.40
C SER A 11 1.22 -2.71 -15.39
N LYS A 12 1.70 -1.70 -14.66
CA LYS A 12 3.14 -1.49 -14.48
C LYS A 12 3.73 -2.52 -13.52
N THR A 13 4.91 -2.99 -13.86
CA THR A 13 5.78 -3.80 -12.99
C THR A 13 6.51 -2.92 -11.99
N ILE A 14 7.14 -3.50 -10.97
CA ILE A 14 7.95 -2.71 -10.03
C ILE A 14 9.17 -2.07 -10.72
N SER A 15 9.73 -2.74 -11.74
CA SER A 15 10.85 -2.21 -12.54
C SER A 15 10.46 -0.93 -13.29
N ASP A 16 9.21 -0.82 -13.72
CA ASP A 16 8.69 0.40 -14.38
C ASP A 16 8.50 1.57 -13.39
N ILE A 17 8.46 1.27 -12.09
CA ILE A 17 8.14 2.23 -11.01
C ILE A 17 9.42 2.65 -10.26
N CYS A 18 10.33 1.71 -10.01
CA CYS A 18 11.49 1.92 -9.16
C CYS A 18 12.76 1.32 -9.76
N ARG A 19 13.80 2.15 -9.86
CA ARG A 19 15.14 1.73 -10.30
C ARG A 19 16.07 1.33 -9.16
N ASN A 20 15.68 1.59 -7.91
CA ASN A 20 16.47 1.18 -6.73
C ASN A 20 16.29 -0.31 -6.44
N LEU A 21 15.04 -0.75 -6.29
CA LEU A 21 14.71 -2.09 -5.82
C LEU A 21 13.63 -2.72 -6.70
N ASN A 22 14.03 -3.68 -7.55
CA ASN A 22 13.15 -4.31 -8.52
C ASN A 22 13.18 -5.84 -8.49
N ASP A 23 13.58 -6.41 -7.35
CA ASP A 23 13.58 -7.85 -7.12
C ASP A 23 12.16 -8.34 -6.81
N ASP A 24 11.51 -8.96 -7.81
CA ASP A 24 10.13 -9.46 -7.73
C ASP A 24 9.88 -10.51 -6.62
N SER A 25 10.94 -11.09 -6.04
CA SER A 25 10.81 -12.01 -4.90
C SER A 25 10.41 -11.29 -3.60
N LEU A 26 10.57 -9.96 -3.55
CA LEU A 26 10.22 -9.14 -2.40
C LEU A 26 8.76 -8.68 -2.45
N ASN A 27 8.12 -8.56 -1.28
CA ASN A 27 6.77 -7.98 -1.21
C ASN A 27 6.80 -6.49 -1.59
N HIS A 28 6.08 -6.13 -2.64
CA HIS A 28 6.14 -4.78 -3.23
C HIS A 28 4.90 -3.91 -2.97
N CYS A 29 3.94 -4.39 -2.18
CA CYS A 29 2.71 -3.65 -1.90
C CYS A 29 2.97 -2.27 -1.30
N ALA A 30 3.72 -2.20 -0.19
CA ALA A 30 4.11 -0.93 0.42
C ALA A 30 5.05 -0.12 -0.48
N HIS A 31 5.91 -0.79 -1.24
CA HIS A 31 6.85 -0.14 -2.15
C HIS A 31 6.13 0.66 -3.24
N PHE A 32 5.14 0.06 -3.90
CA PHE A 32 4.27 0.71 -4.87
C PHE A 32 3.50 1.87 -4.26
N VAL A 33 2.78 1.63 -3.16
CA VAL A 33 1.94 2.64 -2.48
C VAL A 33 2.79 3.87 -2.13
N SER A 34 3.99 3.65 -1.60
CA SER A 34 4.88 4.74 -1.22
C SER A 34 5.42 5.52 -2.41
N HIS A 35 5.69 4.88 -3.55
CA HIS A 35 6.09 5.61 -4.76
C HIS A 35 4.97 6.48 -5.32
N VAL A 36 3.74 5.97 -5.34
CA VAL A 36 2.57 6.71 -5.83
C VAL A 36 2.24 7.92 -4.94
N LEU A 37 2.45 7.79 -3.64
CA LEU A 37 2.13 8.83 -2.65
C LEU A 37 3.34 9.71 -2.28
N GLY A 38 4.52 9.45 -2.87
CA GLY A 38 5.76 10.16 -2.53
C GLY A 38 6.22 9.96 -1.08
N ILE A 39 5.92 8.82 -0.46
CA ILE A 39 6.26 8.52 0.94
C ILE A 39 7.72 8.03 1.04
N GLN A 40 8.57 8.80 1.73
CA GLN A 40 10.02 8.55 1.79
C GLN A 40 10.57 8.25 3.20
N PHE A 41 9.72 8.19 4.23
CA PHE A 41 10.17 7.90 5.59
C PHE A 41 10.47 6.41 5.82
N GLY A 42 11.06 6.09 6.97
CA GLY A 42 11.23 4.71 7.43
C GLY A 42 12.29 3.95 6.63
N TYR A 43 12.11 2.64 6.49
CA TYR A 43 13.03 1.82 5.71
C TYR A 43 12.64 1.83 4.23
N THR A 44 13.58 2.28 3.39
CA THR A 44 13.31 2.62 2.00
C THR A 44 13.95 1.68 1.00
N CYS A 45 13.51 1.75 -0.27
CA CYS A 45 14.09 0.97 -1.36
C CYS A 45 15.57 1.30 -1.60
N SER A 46 16.00 2.55 -1.35
CA SER A 46 17.42 2.92 -1.44
C SER A 46 18.24 2.26 -0.34
N ALA A 47 17.71 2.22 0.89
CA ALA A 47 18.37 1.56 2.01
C ALA A 47 18.46 0.03 1.82
N GLN A 48 17.42 -0.59 1.25
CA GLN A 48 17.42 -2.04 0.96
C GLN A 48 18.39 -2.42 -0.16
N SER A 49 18.46 -1.61 -1.22
CA SER A 49 19.29 -1.92 -2.40
C SER A 49 20.73 -1.42 -2.31
N GLY A 50 21.02 -0.50 -1.39
CA GLY A 50 22.27 0.27 -1.36
C GLY A 50 22.39 1.32 -2.47
N LYS A 51 21.43 1.39 -3.41
CA LYS A 51 21.39 2.39 -4.48
C LYS A 51 20.73 3.65 -3.95
N SER A 52 21.29 4.83 -4.23
CA SER A 52 20.73 6.12 -3.78
C SER A 52 20.08 6.90 -4.93
N LEU A 53 19.29 6.23 -5.78
CA LEU A 53 18.54 6.91 -6.84
C LEU A 53 17.28 7.55 -6.26
N SER A 54 16.92 8.75 -6.74
CA SER A 54 15.69 9.44 -6.36
C SER A 54 14.56 9.18 -7.39
N PRO A 55 13.29 9.10 -6.96
CA PRO A 55 12.82 9.11 -5.57
C PRO A 55 13.07 7.77 -4.86
N SER A 56 13.27 7.82 -3.54
CA SER A 56 13.30 6.63 -2.68
C SER A 56 11.98 6.52 -1.92
N ALA A 57 11.49 5.30 -1.71
CA ALA A 57 10.16 5.05 -1.18
C ALA A 57 10.18 4.03 -0.03
N ASN A 58 9.29 4.20 0.95
CA ASN A 58 9.10 3.24 2.05
C ASN A 58 8.67 1.86 1.51
N ILE A 59 9.22 0.78 2.08
CA ILE A 59 8.92 -0.60 1.65
C ILE A 59 8.23 -1.45 2.72
N ARG A 60 7.76 -0.87 3.83
CA ARG A 60 7.23 -1.61 4.98
C ARG A 60 5.82 -1.17 5.38
N VAL A 61 4.88 -2.10 5.20
CA VAL A 61 3.45 -1.92 5.53
C VAL A 61 3.21 -1.41 6.95
N GLN A 62 3.92 -1.96 7.93
CA GLN A 62 3.73 -1.60 9.34
C GLN A 62 4.18 -0.17 9.67
N GLU A 63 5.16 0.35 8.94
CA GLU A 63 5.63 1.72 9.12
C GLU A 63 4.61 2.70 8.53
N LEU A 64 4.03 2.37 7.36
CA LEU A 64 2.91 3.11 6.78
C LEU A 64 1.70 3.16 7.75
N PHE A 65 1.33 2.01 8.32
CA PHE A 65 0.20 1.91 9.23
C PHE A 65 0.37 2.79 10.48
N ALA A 66 1.54 2.71 11.13
CA ALA A 66 1.85 3.50 12.33
C ALA A 66 1.83 5.02 12.07
N ARG A 67 2.21 5.43 10.85
CA ARG A 67 2.27 6.83 10.40
C ARG A 67 0.96 7.39 9.88
N CYS A 68 -0.08 6.58 9.72
CA CYS A 68 -1.42 7.09 9.43
C CYS A 68 -1.88 7.97 10.62
N PRO A 69 -2.41 9.19 10.37
CA PRO A 69 -2.96 10.02 11.43
C PRO A 69 -4.07 9.29 12.20
N THR A 70 -4.97 8.65 11.45
CA THR A 70 -6.05 7.80 11.98
C THR A 70 -6.03 6.46 11.28
N VAL A 71 -6.34 5.39 12.03
CA VAL A 71 -6.60 4.05 11.52
C VAL A 71 -7.92 3.53 12.08
N ALA A 72 -8.64 2.74 11.31
CA ALA A 72 -9.92 2.16 11.69
C ALA A 72 -10.11 0.80 11.04
N GLU A 73 -11.09 0.04 11.52
CA GLU A 73 -11.58 -1.12 10.77
C GLU A 73 -12.17 -0.68 9.43
N TRP A 74 -12.19 -1.58 8.45
CA TRP A 74 -12.84 -1.30 7.17
C TRP A 74 -14.35 -1.15 7.34
N ASP A 75 -14.87 -0.06 6.80
CA ASP A 75 -16.30 0.24 6.74
C ASP A 75 -16.64 0.67 5.30
N ASP A 76 -17.51 -0.12 4.64
CA ASP A 76 -17.95 0.11 3.26
C ASP A 76 -18.68 1.45 3.07
N THR A 77 -19.22 2.04 4.15
CA THR A 77 -19.92 3.32 4.11
C THR A 77 -18.96 4.52 4.22
N ALA A 78 -17.88 4.38 4.99
CA ALA A 78 -16.88 5.42 5.23
C ALA A 78 -15.86 5.58 4.08
N ALA A 79 -15.77 4.58 3.21
CA ALA A 79 -14.87 4.55 2.06
C ALA A 79 -15.23 5.58 0.96
N LYS A 80 -16.47 6.10 0.96
CA LYS A 80 -16.95 6.99 -0.10
C LYS A 80 -16.36 8.39 0.07
N SER A 81 -15.71 8.89 -0.98
CA SER A 81 -15.20 10.27 -1.13
C SER A 81 -13.87 10.62 -0.46
N LYS A 82 -13.07 9.64 0.02
CA LYS A 82 -11.73 9.91 0.57
C LYS A 82 -10.69 8.99 -0.05
N THR A 83 -9.49 9.52 -0.28
CA THR A 83 -8.32 8.69 -0.56
C THR A 83 -7.79 8.12 0.75
N LEU A 84 -7.73 6.80 0.84
CA LEU A 84 -7.32 6.08 2.06
C LEU A 84 -6.29 5.02 1.71
N LEU A 85 -5.44 4.68 2.67
CA LEU A 85 -4.70 3.44 2.64
C LEU A 85 -5.61 2.30 3.10
N VAL A 86 -5.59 1.18 2.38
CA VAL A 86 -6.32 -0.02 2.72
C VAL A 86 -5.33 -1.09 3.12
N PHE A 87 -5.45 -1.58 4.35
CA PHE A 87 -4.58 -2.61 4.89
C PHE A 87 -5.36 -3.90 5.09
N VAL A 88 -4.74 -5.02 4.76
CA VAL A 88 -5.30 -6.35 5.07
C VAL A 88 -4.23 -7.25 5.65
N THR A 89 -4.66 -8.17 6.49
CA THR A 89 -3.85 -9.24 7.05
C THR A 89 -4.71 -10.47 7.24
N LYS A 90 -4.09 -11.65 7.36
CA LYS A 90 -4.77 -12.81 7.94
C LYS A 90 -5.35 -12.46 9.31
N LYS A 91 -6.48 -13.09 9.67
CA LYS A 91 -7.12 -12.94 10.98
C LYS A 91 -6.17 -13.36 12.11
N GLY A 92 -6.07 -12.53 13.15
CA GLY A 92 -5.30 -12.80 14.37
C GLY A 92 -5.15 -11.55 15.24
N ASN A 93 -4.39 -11.66 16.33
CA ASN A 93 -4.12 -10.55 17.24
C ASN A 93 -2.82 -9.85 16.86
N LEU A 94 -2.76 -9.34 15.62
CA LEU A 94 -1.56 -8.73 15.03
C LEU A 94 -1.70 -7.22 14.80
N VAL A 95 -2.89 -6.66 15.04
CA VAL A 95 -3.17 -5.24 14.82
C VAL A 95 -3.80 -4.65 16.07
N ASP A 96 -3.27 -3.50 16.49
CA ASP A 96 -3.82 -2.68 17.56
C ASP A 96 -4.03 -1.26 17.03
N LEU A 97 -5.30 -0.86 16.94
CA LEU A 97 -5.71 0.43 16.39
C LEU A 97 -5.37 1.59 17.35
N LYS A 98 -5.34 1.34 18.66
CA LYS A 98 -5.06 2.37 19.66
C LYS A 98 -3.59 2.74 19.65
N THR A 99 -2.71 1.74 19.57
CA THR A 99 -1.26 1.95 19.49
C THR A 99 -0.76 2.11 18.05
N LYS A 100 -1.63 1.93 17.05
CA LYS A 100 -1.32 1.91 15.61
C LYS A 100 -0.21 0.91 15.27
N THR A 101 -0.29 -0.26 15.91
CA THR A 101 0.66 -1.36 15.71
C THR A 101 0.12 -2.30 14.64
N PHE A 102 0.98 -2.68 13.68
CA PHE A 102 0.67 -3.69 12.67
C PHE A 102 1.82 -4.71 12.62
N GLY A 103 1.52 -5.99 12.87
CA GLY A 103 2.51 -7.04 13.01
C GLY A 103 3.43 -7.19 11.79
N ASN A 104 4.71 -7.48 12.04
CA ASN A 104 5.64 -7.80 10.97
C ASN A 104 5.54 -9.26 10.52
N ILE A 105 4.50 -9.58 9.74
CA ILE A 105 4.25 -10.94 9.25
C ILE A 105 4.22 -11.00 7.71
N PRO A 106 4.46 -12.18 7.08
CA PRO A 106 4.42 -12.31 5.62
C PRO A 106 3.03 -12.08 5.01
N LYS A 107 1.95 -12.49 5.69
CA LYS A 107 0.56 -12.44 5.17
C LYS A 107 -0.11 -11.09 5.50
N LYS A 108 0.43 -10.01 4.93
CA LYS A 108 -0.12 -8.66 5.03
C LYS A 108 0.02 -7.93 3.71
N HIS A 109 -0.86 -6.97 3.48
CA HIS A 109 -0.90 -6.21 2.23
C HIS A 109 -1.40 -4.79 2.45
N VAL A 110 -1.04 -3.89 1.54
CA VAL A 110 -1.53 -2.51 1.50
C VAL A 110 -1.85 -2.09 0.07
N GLY A 111 -2.88 -1.26 -0.08
CA GLY A 111 -3.24 -0.58 -1.32
C GLY A 111 -3.73 0.84 -1.05
N VAL A 112 -4.01 1.59 -2.12
CA VAL A 112 -4.61 2.92 -2.07
C VAL A 112 -6.05 2.82 -2.57
N LEU A 113 -7.02 3.15 -1.73
CA LEU A 113 -8.38 3.44 -2.18
C LEU A 113 -8.40 4.83 -2.79
N TRP A 114 -8.74 4.92 -4.07
CA TRP A 114 -8.94 6.19 -4.76
C TRP A 114 -10.17 6.09 -5.66
N ARG A 115 -11.13 6.99 -5.44
CA ARG A 115 -12.51 6.84 -5.93
C ARG A 115 -13.07 5.49 -5.48
N ASP A 116 -13.71 4.73 -6.37
CA ASP A 116 -14.35 3.45 -6.02
C ASP A 116 -13.42 2.23 -6.20
N ASN A 117 -12.10 2.44 -6.33
CA ASN A 117 -11.16 1.36 -6.63
C ASN A 117 -9.95 1.36 -5.68
N ILE A 118 -9.48 0.15 -5.37
CA ILE A 118 -8.23 -0.09 -4.67
C ILE A 118 -7.15 -0.40 -5.69
N TYR A 119 -6.07 0.39 -5.64
CA TYR A 119 -4.86 0.21 -6.42
C TYR A 119 -3.81 -0.44 -5.53
N HIS A 120 -3.24 -1.56 -5.97
CA HIS A 120 -2.20 -2.24 -5.22
C HIS A 120 -1.27 -3.01 -6.14
N TYR A 121 -0.03 -3.22 -5.72
CA TYR A 121 0.84 -4.17 -6.41
C TYR A 121 0.40 -5.61 -6.07
N SER A 122 0.36 -6.49 -7.05
CA SER A 122 0.11 -7.91 -6.85
C SER A 122 1.37 -8.70 -7.19
N ASN A 123 2.09 -9.19 -6.17
CA ASN A 123 3.29 -10.01 -6.36
C ASN A 123 3.01 -11.24 -7.25
N SER A 124 1.89 -11.92 -7.07
CA SER A 124 1.53 -13.07 -7.91
C SER A 124 1.22 -12.73 -9.37
N ALA A 125 0.93 -11.46 -9.68
CA ALA A 125 0.67 -11.00 -11.04
C ALA A 125 1.84 -10.19 -11.61
N GLY A 126 2.86 -9.89 -10.80
CA GLY A 126 4.00 -9.06 -11.19
C GLY A 126 3.65 -7.61 -11.58
N GLN A 127 2.49 -7.08 -11.17
CA GLN A 127 2.03 -5.78 -11.64
C GLN A 127 1.06 -5.08 -10.68
N VAL A 128 0.87 -3.78 -10.89
CA VAL A 128 -0.18 -2.98 -10.27
C VAL A 128 -1.55 -3.38 -10.81
N MET A 129 -2.47 -3.68 -9.89
CA MET A 129 -3.86 -3.97 -10.17
C MET A 129 -4.76 -2.85 -9.66
N LYS A 130 -5.86 -2.66 -10.37
CA LYS A 130 -7.00 -1.83 -9.98
C LYS A 130 -8.20 -2.75 -9.81
N GLN A 131 -8.82 -2.73 -8.64
CA GLN A 131 -9.95 -3.59 -8.33
C GLN A 131 -11.01 -2.85 -7.51
N ALA A 132 -12.28 -3.21 -7.67
CA ALA A 132 -13.30 -2.82 -6.71
C ALA A 132 -12.98 -3.42 -5.33
N PRO A 133 -13.37 -2.78 -4.21
CA PRO A 133 -13.08 -3.28 -2.86
C PRO A 133 -13.52 -4.73 -2.64
N ALA A 134 -14.70 -5.13 -3.14
CA ALA A 134 -15.21 -6.50 -3.02
C ALA A 134 -14.29 -7.53 -3.69
N ASP A 135 -13.81 -7.24 -4.90
CA ASP A 135 -12.91 -8.12 -5.66
C ASP A 135 -11.53 -8.19 -5.01
N PHE A 136 -11.01 -7.05 -4.55
CA PHE A 136 -9.77 -6.97 -3.80
C PHE A 136 -9.85 -7.87 -2.55
N PHE A 137 -10.88 -7.71 -1.71
CA PHE A 137 -10.99 -8.52 -0.49
C PHE A 137 -11.21 -10.00 -0.77
N THR A 138 -11.96 -10.35 -1.82
CA THR A 138 -12.12 -11.75 -2.26
C THR A 138 -10.78 -12.35 -2.65
N ARG A 139 -9.99 -11.64 -3.46
CA ARG A 139 -8.64 -12.05 -3.86
C ARG A 139 -7.72 -12.24 -2.65
N MET A 140 -7.69 -11.27 -1.75
CA MET A 140 -6.84 -11.32 -0.56
C MET A 140 -7.26 -12.46 0.38
N ALA A 141 -8.56 -12.77 0.48
CA ALA A 141 -9.07 -13.88 1.27
C ALA A 141 -8.66 -15.23 0.67
N GLY A 142 -8.69 -15.36 -0.66
CA GLY A 142 -8.16 -16.55 -1.35
C GLY A 142 -6.67 -16.78 -1.08
N ALA A 143 -5.87 -15.72 -0.94
CA ALA A 143 -4.45 -15.82 -0.66
C ALA A 143 -4.12 -16.06 0.82
N TYR A 144 -4.84 -15.42 1.75
CA TYR A 144 -4.46 -15.38 3.16
C TYR A 144 -5.39 -16.19 4.08
N GLY A 145 -6.56 -16.61 3.60
CA GLY A 145 -7.65 -17.15 4.41
C GLY A 145 -8.52 -16.02 5.00
N PRO A 146 -9.22 -16.27 6.12
CA PRO A 146 -10.02 -15.24 6.79
C PRO A 146 -9.21 -13.96 7.06
N LEU A 147 -9.78 -12.80 6.70
CA LEU A 147 -9.08 -11.51 6.75
C LEU A 147 -9.51 -10.65 7.94
N GLN A 148 -8.59 -9.80 8.37
CA GLN A 148 -8.92 -8.51 8.98
C GLN A 148 -8.60 -7.40 7.99
N LYS A 149 -9.44 -6.37 7.97
CA LYS A 149 -9.43 -5.28 7.00
C LYS A 149 -9.42 -3.96 7.74
N PHE A 150 -8.57 -3.04 7.34
CA PHE A 150 -8.40 -1.76 8.00
C PHE A 150 -8.24 -0.64 6.97
N THR A 151 -8.56 0.57 7.40
CA THR A 151 -8.28 1.80 6.67
C THR A 151 -7.31 2.67 7.47
N GLY A 152 -6.54 3.49 6.74
CA GLY A 152 -5.73 4.55 7.32
C GLY A 152 -5.84 5.82 6.49
N THR A 153 -5.91 6.98 7.15
CA THR A 153 -5.77 8.25 6.46
C THR A 153 -4.33 8.45 5.99
N LEU A 154 -4.16 9.18 4.88
CA LEU A 154 -2.85 9.43 4.30
C LEU A 154 -1.93 10.12 5.33
N PRO A 155 -0.67 9.69 5.46
CA PRO A 155 0.33 10.42 6.25
C PRO A 155 0.46 11.87 5.77
N VAL A 156 0.72 12.78 6.70
CA VAL A 156 0.80 14.24 6.43
C VAL A 156 1.94 14.59 5.45
N GLU A 157 2.90 13.68 5.29
CA GLU A 157 4.09 13.80 4.44
C GLU A 157 3.81 13.44 2.96
N VAL A 158 2.57 13.09 2.60
CA VAL A 158 2.19 12.78 1.21
C VAL A 158 2.21 14.05 0.37
N GLY A 159 3.11 14.10 -0.62
CA GLY A 159 3.10 15.15 -1.64
C GLY A 159 1.79 15.10 -2.42
N ASN A 160 1.25 16.27 -2.77
CA ASN A 160 -0.06 16.47 -3.39
C ASN A 160 -0.16 15.86 -4.82
N GLN A 161 -0.07 14.52 -4.94
CA GLN A 161 0.19 13.81 -6.21
C GLN A 161 -1.03 13.11 -6.80
N LEU A 162 -2.13 13.00 -6.05
CA LEU A 162 -3.36 12.35 -6.53
C LEU A 162 -4.42 13.40 -6.86
N VAL A 163 -4.74 13.53 -8.15
CA VAL A 163 -5.84 14.35 -8.71
C VAL A 163 -6.63 13.53 -9.73
#